data_AF-A0A972RXV2-F1
#
_entry.id   AF-A0A972RXV2-F1
#
_cell.length_a   1.000
_cell.length_b   1.000
_cell.length_c   1.000
_cell.angle_alpha   90.00
_cell.angle_beta   90.00
_cell.angle_gamma   90.00
#
_symmetry.space_group_name_H-M   'P 1'
#
loop_
_entity.id
_entity.type
_entity.pdbx_description
1 polymer ?
#
loop_
_entity_poly.entity_id
_entity_poly.type
_entity_poly.pdbx_seq_one_letter_code
_entity_poly.pdbx_strand_id
1 'polypeptide(L)'
;SFIKIEKWQSFSKETLHIKNLLSLYILSLLTFVFKFTSFYFVLPKSLSISFLESFFASSAGDLTTILPIHGIAGIGTYEGGFAGVLIFLGVDKETAFLASVFVHIFILVSSFLIATFSYFFIRDSFKS
;
A
#
# COMPACT_ATOMS: atom_id res chain seq x y z
N SER A 1 -26.03 28.39 0.22
CA SER A 1 -25.30 27.15 0.54
C SER A 1 -26.25 26.00 0.92
N PHE A 2 -27.22 25.66 0.05
CA PHE A 2 -28.16 24.55 0.25
C PHE A 2 -27.86 23.35 -0.67
N ILE A 3 -27.36 23.62 -1.87
CA ILE A 3 -26.96 22.63 -2.89
C ILE A 3 -25.91 21.62 -2.37
N LYS A 4 -25.08 22.01 -1.39
CA LYS A 4 -24.03 21.14 -0.83
C LYS A 4 -24.58 20.09 0.14
N ILE A 5 -25.66 20.41 0.87
CA ILE A 5 -26.26 19.54 1.89
C ILE A 5 -27.20 18.53 1.24
N GLU A 6 -28.03 18.94 0.27
CA GLU A 6 -28.90 18.02 -0.47
C GLU A 6 -28.10 17.01 -1.31
N LYS A 7 -27.04 17.45 -1.99
CA LYS A 7 -26.11 16.53 -2.70
C LYS A 7 -25.41 15.55 -1.76
N TRP A 8 -25.05 16.00 -0.55
CA TRP A 8 -24.44 15.11 0.45
C TRP A 8 -25.46 14.10 1.01
N GLN A 9 -26.72 14.52 1.19
CA GLN A 9 -27.79 13.64 1.64
C GLN A 9 -28.22 12.62 0.58
N SER A 10 -28.24 12.99 -0.70
CA SER A 10 -28.55 12.05 -1.80
C SER A 10 -27.41 11.04 -1.99
N PHE A 11 -26.15 11.49 -1.96
CA PHE A 11 -24.97 10.62 -2.01
C PHE A 11 -24.93 9.66 -0.82
N SER A 12 -25.17 10.16 0.39
CA SER A 12 -25.24 9.33 1.60
C SER A 12 -26.32 8.24 1.50
N LYS A 13 -27.52 8.57 1.01
CA LYS A 13 -28.63 7.62 0.89
C LYS A 13 -28.44 6.57 -0.21
N GLU A 14 -27.83 6.92 -1.35
CA GLU A 14 -27.61 5.96 -2.44
C GLU A 14 -26.35 5.11 -2.25
N THR A 15 -25.29 5.66 -1.65
CA THR A 15 -23.96 5.02 -1.65
C THR A 15 -23.60 4.34 -0.31
N LEU A 16 -24.13 4.82 0.82
CA LEU A 16 -23.79 4.35 2.17
C LEU A 16 -24.78 3.30 2.71
N HIS A 17 -25.00 2.22 1.98
CA HIS A 17 -25.57 1.03 2.60
C HIS A 17 -24.53 0.38 3.52
N ILE A 18 -24.89 0.09 4.77
CA ILE A 18 -23.97 -0.52 5.76
C ILE A 18 -23.31 -1.80 5.24
N LYS A 19 -24.03 -2.57 4.41
CA LYS A 19 -23.50 -3.76 3.73
C LYS A 19 -22.34 -3.40 2.79
N ASN A 20 -22.50 -2.36 1.97
CA ASN A 20 -21.46 -1.89 1.05
C ASN A 20 -20.25 -1.36 1.83
N LEU A 21 -20.47 -0.63 2.92
CA LEU A 21 -19.39 -0.14 3.79
C LEU A 21 -18.60 -1.29 4.42
N LEU A 22 -19.28 -2.32 4.92
CA LEU A 22 -18.62 -3.52 5.44
C LEU A 22 -17.84 -4.25 4.35
N SER A 23 -18.43 -4.43 3.16
CA SER A 23 -17.74 -5.04 2.02
C SER A 23 -16.49 -4.25 1.63
N LEU A 24 -16.57 -2.92 1.53
CA LEU A 24 -15.43 -2.06 1.23
C LEU A 24 -14.32 -2.18 2.27
N TYR A 25 -14.69 -2.20 3.56
CA TYR A 25 -13.72 -2.32 4.64
C TYR A 25 -13.02 -3.69 4.64
N ILE A 26 -13.77 -4.77 4.45
CA ILE A 26 -13.23 -6.13 4.34
C ILE A 26 -12.30 -6.24 3.13
N LEU A 27 -12.70 -5.74 1.97
CA LEU A 27 -11.88 -5.74 0.76
C LEU A 27 -10.59 -4.92 0.94
N SER A 28 -10.67 -3.78 1.63
CA SER A 28 -9.51 -2.95 1.94
C SER A 28 -8.52 -3.69 2.85
N LEU A 29 -9.00 -4.29 3.95
CA LEU A 29 -8.18 -5.10 4.84
C LEU A 29 -7.53 -6.27 4.09
N LEU A 30 -8.31 -6.97 3.26
CA LEU A 30 -7.82 -8.10 2.48
C LEU A 30 -6.72 -7.66 1.49
N THR A 31 -6.86 -6.48 0.89
CA THR A 31 -5.83 -5.89 0.03
C THR A 31 -4.53 -5.66 0.79
N PHE A 32 -4.59 -5.08 1.99
CA PHE A 32 -3.39 -4.89 2.82
C PHE A 32 -2.77 -6.23 3.24
N VAL A 33 -3.57 -7.22 3.62
CA VAL A 33 -3.07 -8.55 3.98
C VAL A 33 -2.32 -9.19 2.82
N PHE A 34 -2.88 -9.20 1.62
CA PHE A 34 -2.19 -9.74 0.44
C PHE A 34 -0.94 -8.95 0.08
N LYS A 35 -0.99 -7.62 0.16
CA LYS A 35 0.16 -6.76 -0.10
C LYS A 35 1.31 -7.06 0.86
N PHE A 36 1.06 -7.07 2.17
CA PHE A 36 2.08 -7.31 3.18
C PHE A 36 2.60 -8.74 3.17
N THR A 37 1.73 -9.71 2.84
CA THR A 37 2.15 -11.09 2.59
C THR A 37 3.15 -11.16 1.43
N SER A 38 2.88 -10.44 0.34
CA SER A 38 3.79 -10.38 -0.81
C SER A 38 5.14 -9.78 -0.43
N PHE A 39 5.16 -8.74 0.42
CA PHE A 39 6.40 -8.14 0.92
C PHE A 39 7.22 -9.14 1.76
N TYR A 40 6.58 -9.91 2.64
CA TYR A 40 7.28 -10.95 3.39
C TYR A 40 7.96 -11.99 2.48
N PHE A 41 7.31 -12.35 1.37
CA PHE A 41 7.88 -13.31 0.42
C PHE A 41 9.01 -12.74 -0.42
N VAL A 42 9.00 -11.42 -0.69
CA VAL A 42 10.06 -10.77 -1.46
C VAL A 42 11.32 -10.54 -0.61
N LEU A 43 11.17 -10.42 0.71
CA LEU A 43 12.30 -10.14 1.60
C LEU A 43 13.32 -11.31 1.64
N PRO A 44 14.62 -10.99 1.74
CA PRO A 44 15.65 -12.01 1.88
C PRO A 44 15.45 -12.83 3.15
N LYS A 45 15.51 -14.16 3.03
CA LYS A 45 15.40 -15.06 4.21
C LYS A 45 16.55 -14.89 5.21
N SER A 46 17.67 -14.28 4.79
CA SER A 46 18.80 -13.95 5.66
C SER A 46 18.49 -12.90 6.72
N LEU A 47 17.40 -12.12 6.58
CA LEU A 47 16.99 -11.14 7.60
C LEU A 47 16.49 -11.82 8.89
N SER A 48 16.18 -13.12 8.86
CA SER A 48 15.68 -13.88 10.01
C SER A 48 14.43 -13.29 10.70
N ILE A 49 13.66 -12.46 10.00
CA ILE A 49 12.41 -11.89 10.50
C ILE A 49 11.23 -12.85 10.29
N SER A 50 10.33 -12.87 11.26
CA SER A 50 9.06 -13.58 11.21
C SER A 50 8.05 -12.88 10.30
N PHE A 51 6.99 -13.58 9.95
CA PHE A 51 5.89 -13.03 9.16
C PHE A 51 5.23 -11.81 9.84
N LEU A 52 5.01 -11.88 11.16
CA LEU A 52 4.37 -10.80 11.90
C LEU A 52 5.26 -9.56 12.02
N GLU A 53 6.57 -9.75 12.17
CA GLU A 53 7.55 -8.66 12.16
C GLU A 53 7.60 -7.96 10.81
N SER A 54 7.60 -8.71 9.71
CA SER A 54 7.49 -8.14 8.37
C SER A 54 6.15 -7.43 8.17
N PHE A 55 5.05 -7.96 8.69
CA PHE A 55 3.74 -7.33 8.62
C PHE A 55 3.72 -6.00 9.37
N PHE A 56 4.35 -5.95 10.54
CA PHE A 56 4.48 -4.73 11.33
C PHE A 56 5.38 -3.68 10.65
N ALA A 57 6.51 -4.10 10.07
CA ALA A 57 7.34 -3.19 9.27
C ALA A 57 6.60 -2.66 8.04
N SER A 58 5.84 -3.53 7.37
CA SER A 58 5.03 -3.16 6.20
C SER A 58 3.94 -2.15 6.54
N SER A 59 3.24 -2.34 7.66
CA SER A 59 2.19 -1.43 8.12
C SER A 59 2.76 -0.08 8.55
N ALA A 60 3.94 -0.04 9.16
CA ALA A 60 4.62 1.22 9.49
C ALA A 60 5.05 1.98 8.23
N GLY A 61 5.62 1.29 7.23
CA GLY A 61 5.93 1.90 5.93
C GLY A 61 4.67 2.48 5.26
N ASP A 62 3.58 1.71 5.20
CA ASP A 62 2.31 2.16 4.65
C ASP A 62 1.69 3.32 5.43
N LEU A 63 1.82 3.33 6.76
CA LEU A 63 1.32 4.42 7.59
C LEU A 63 1.97 5.74 7.20
N THR A 64 3.23 5.74 6.73
CA THR A 64 3.88 6.98 6.28
C THR A 64 3.23 7.58 5.02
N THR A 65 2.46 6.81 4.25
CA THR A 65 1.80 7.28 3.02
C THR A 65 0.68 8.28 3.30
N ILE A 66 0.12 8.29 4.52
CA ILE A 66 -0.91 9.28 4.92
C ILE A 66 -0.28 10.58 5.44
N LEU A 67 1.04 10.62 5.62
CA LEU A 67 1.72 11.81 6.10
C LEU A 67 1.71 12.90 5.02
N PRO A 68 1.57 14.18 5.41
CA PRO A 68 1.57 15.31 4.47
C PRO A 68 2.96 15.56 3.85
N ILE A 69 3.98 14.86 4.32
CA ILE A 69 5.36 14.93 3.83
C ILE A 69 5.67 13.59 3.18
N HIS A 70 5.96 13.60 1.89
CA HIS A 70 6.43 12.43 1.14
C HIS A 70 7.38 12.90 0.03
N GLY A 71 8.40 12.10 -0.29
CA GLY A 71 9.25 12.35 -1.45
C GLY A 71 8.53 12.06 -2.78
N ILE A 72 9.25 12.23 -3.89
CA ILE A 72 8.77 11.77 -5.21
C ILE A 72 8.53 10.26 -5.12
N ALA A 73 7.33 9.81 -5.51
CA ALA A 73 6.91 8.41 -5.40
C ALA A 73 6.98 7.82 -3.97
N GLY A 74 6.94 8.66 -2.92
CA GLY A 74 7.03 8.18 -1.53
C GLY A 74 8.43 7.83 -1.07
N ILE A 75 9.45 8.10 -1.89
CA ILE A 75 10.86 7.84 -1.58
C ILE A 75 11.27 8.62 -0.33
N GLY A 76 11.96 7.93 0.58
CA GLY A 76 12.47 8.42 1.85
C GLY A 76 11.53 8.14 3.02
N THR A 77 10.24 8.48 2.90
CA THR A 77 9.28 8.33 4.01
C THR A 77 8.81 6.89 4.16
N TYR A 78 8.50 6.22 3.05
CA TYR A 78 8.09 4.82 3.07
C TYR A 78 9.23 3.93 3.60
N GLU A 79 10.43 4.11 3.03
CA GLU A 79 11.63 3.36 3.40
C GLU A 79 12.02 3.62 4.85
N GLY A 80 11.87 4.86 5.32
CA GLY A 80 12.13 5.25 6.71
C GLY A 80 11.17 4.60 7.69
N GLY A 81 9.88 4.53 7.38
CA GLY A 81 8.88 3.87 8.22
C GLY A 81 9.13 2.36 8.31
N PHE A 82 9.39 1.71 7.18
CA PHE A 82 9.66 0.27 7.12
C PHE A 82 11.00 -0.08 7.78
N ALA A 83 12.08 0.60 7.41
CA ALA A 83 13.41 0.36 7.99
C ALA A 83 13.45 0.71 9.47
N GLY A 84 12.71 1.73 9.92
CA GLY A 84 12.63 2.12 11.32
C GLY A 84 12.13 0.98 12.22
N VAL A 85 11.11 0.24 11.77
CA VAL A 85 10.64 -0.96 12.49
C VAL A 85 11.65 -2.09 12.43
N LEU A 86 12.28 -2.35 11.28
CA LEU A 86 13.31 -3.39 11.19
C LEU A 86 14.51 -3.11 12.12
N ILE A 87 14.95 -1.85 12.19
CA ILE A 87 16.01 -1.41 13.10
C ILE A 87 15.56 -1.59 14.55
N PHE A 88 14.31 -1.24 14.88
CA PHE A 88 13.73 -1.48 16.20
C PHE A 88 13.70 -2.96 16.59
N LEU A 89 13.52 -3.84 15.61
CA LEU A 89 13.55 -5.30 15.78
C LEU A 89 14.98 -5.89 15.79
N GLY A 90 16.02 -5.05 15.71
CA GLY A 90 17.42 -5.46 15.83
C GLY A 90 18.12 -5.80 14.51
N VAL A 91 17.49 -5.53 13.36
CA VAL A 91 18.17 -5.62 12.05
C VAL A 91 19.16 -4.47 11.93
N ASP A 92 20.36 -4.74 11.40
CA ASP A 92 21.34 -3.69 11.18
C ASP A 92 20.81 -2.63 10.21
N LYS A 93 21.28 -1.38 10.40
CA LYS A 93 20.74 -0.23 9.68
C LYS A 93 20.90 -0.37 8.15
N GLU A 94 22.02 -0.88 7.68
CA GLU A 94 22.29 -0.99 6.24
C GLU A 94 21.36 -2.01 5.59
N THR A 95 21.24 -3.20 6.19
CA THR A 95 20.32 -4.24 5.73
C THR A 95 18.87 -3.80 5.83
N ALA A 96 18.48 -3.11 6.89
CA ALA A 96 17.11 -2.61 7.07
C ALA A 96 16.70 -1.63 5.97
N PHE A 97 17.58 -0.68 5.62
CA PHE A 97 17.34 0.25 4.52
C PHE A 97 17.37 -0.44 3.15
N LEU A 98 18.29 -1.38 2.93
CA LEU A 98 18.35 -2.12 1.68
C LEU A 98 17.07 -2.95 1.46
N ALA A 99 16.59 -3.60 2.52
CA ALA A 99 15.33 -4.34 2.51
C ALA A 99 14.12 -3.44 2.26
N SER A 100 14.06 -2.27 2.90
CA SER A 100 12.94 -1.33 2.71
C SER A 100 12.89 -0.74 1.30
N VAL A 101 14.04 -0.36 0.74
CA VAL A 101 14.17 0.09 -0.65
C VAL A 101 13.74 -1.03 -1.60
N PHE A 102 14.17 -2.26 -1.35
CA PHE A 102 13.81 -3.40 -2.20
C PHE A 102 12.29 -3.66 -2.23
N VAL A 103 11.65 -3.64 -1.06
CA VAL A 103 10.18 -3.74 -0.95
C VAL A 103 9.49 -2.57 -1.67
N HIS A 104 10.01 -1.35 -1.54
CA HIS A 104 9.42 -0.19 -2.18
C HIS A 104 9.52 -0.23 -3.72
N ILE A 105 10.69 -0.62 -4.25
CA ILE A 105 10.87 -0.83 -5.69
C ILE A 105 9.95 -1.93 -6.19
N PHE A 106 9.81 -3.03 -5.44
CA PHE A 106 8.93 -4.13 -5.80
C PHE A 106 7.47 -3.66 -5.98
N ILE A 107 6.93 -2.84 -5.07
CA ILE A 107 5.56 -2.32 -5.21
C ILE A 107 5.42 -1.31 -6.36
N LEU A 108 6.43 -0.47 -6.58
CA LEU A 108 6.44 0.49 -7.70
C LEU A 108 6.45 -0.23 -9.06
N VAL A 109 7.32 -1.23 -9.22
CA VAL A 109 7.39 -2.05 -10.44
C VAL A 109 6.10 -2.83 -10.63
N SER A 110 5.56 -3.45 -9.57
CA SER A 110 4.28 -4.16 -9.64
C SER A 110 3.14 -3.25 -10.11
N SER A 111 3.06 -2.04 -9.56
CA SER A 111 2.05 -1.04 -9.94
C SER A 111 2.24 -0.58 -11.38
N PHE A 112 3.48 -0.34 -11.81
CA PHE A 112 3.81 0.04 -13.18
C PHE A 112 3.43 -1.06 -14.19
N LEU A 113 3.70 -2.33 -13.88
CA LEU A 113 3.33 -3.46 -14.73
C LEU A 113 1.80 -3.61 -14.87
N ILE A 114 1.06 -3.49 -13.77
CA ILE A 114 -0.41 -3.55 -13.78
C ILE A 114 -1.00 -2.40 -14.60
N ALA A 115 -0.49 -1.18 -14.41
CA ALA A 115 -0.92 -0.01 -15.17
C ALA A 115 -0.64 -0.17 -16.67
N THR A 116 0.56 -0.66 -17.02
CA THR A 116 0.97 -0.93 -18.40
C THR A 116 0.09 -2.00 -19.05
N PHE A 117 -0.17 -3.12 -18.34
CA PHE A 117 -1.06 -4.17 -18.81
C PHE A 117 -2.48 -3.67 -19.05
N SER A 118 -3.02 -2.87 -18.12
CA SER A 118 -4.33 -2.26 -18.25
C SER A 118 -4.41 -1.30 -19.43
N TYR A 119 -3.37 -0.49 -19.66
CA TYR A 119 -3.28 0.40 -20.81
C TYR A 119 -3.35 -0.37 -22.13
N PHE A 120 -2.61 -1.47 -22.27
CA PHE A 120 -2.66 -2.29 -23.48
C PHE A 120 -4.05 -2.90 -23.71
N PHE A 121 -4.68 -3.44 -22.66
CA PHE A 121 -6.02 -4.03 -22.75
C PHE A 121 -7.08 -3.00 -23.18
N ILE A 122 -7.01 -1.79 -22.62
CA ILE A 122 -7.93 -0.70 -22.95
C ILE A 122 -7.67 -0.19 -24.38
N ARG A 123 -6.40 -0.01 -24.77
CA ARG A 123 -6.03 0.45 -26.12
C ARG A 123 -6.60 -0.44 -27.22
N ASP A 124 -6.56 -1.75 -27.02
CA ASP A 124 -7.06 -2.70 -28.00
C ASP A 124 -8.61 -2.71 -28.05
N SER A 125 -9.28 -2.36 -26.95
CA SER A 125 -10.73 -2.20 -26.87
C SER A 125 -11.27 -0.95 -27.60
N PHE A 126 -10.47 0.12 -27.72
CA PHE A 126 -10.86 1.36 -28.42
C PHE A 126 -10.61 1.32 -29.94
N LYS A 127 -9.92 0.28 -30.45
CA LYS A 127 -9.66 0.10 -31.89
C LYS A 127 -10.70 -0.78 -32.60
N SER A 128 -11.67 -1.32 -31.87
CA SER A 128 -12.86 -2.04 -32.37
C SER A 128 -14.05 -1.10 -32.52
#